data_AF-A0A6I9PV23-F1
#
_entry.id   AF-A0A6I9PV23-F1
#
_cell.length_a   1.000
_cell.length_b   1.000
_cell.length_c   1.000
_cell.angle_alpha   90.00
_cell.angle_beta   90.00
_cell.angle_gamma   90.00
#
_symmetry.space_group_name_H-M   'P 1'
#
loop_
_entity.id
_entity.type
_entity.pdbx_description
1 polymer ?
#
loop_
_entity_poly.entity_id
_entity_poly.type
_entity_poly.pdbx_seq_one_letter_code
_entity_poly.pdbx_strand_id
1 'polypeptide(L)'
;MSTLLAKPSLRHSVSEWNSNNQQLSATAEHERYVSNVIRQEGRSLRNETNCKTTCDDTDTSRRLSDRAWNVARWKETLETCAQKVDEEMDALTLCKEQTEQALAATSVPLEVSSECLTLRDSRRGFELAHDPVDVQLKKEVELIERVQQVLQQHIEKAFEHLCVLQENRHQLTGDIQNKMDALDIDMSCLSLTIKSPQISLKTNPIRIPPGSSTPQEWLQFSQYNVACAQEAMQVSQQMREDMSLTRAQV
;
A
#
# COMPACT_ATOMS: atom_id res chain seq x y z
N MET A 1 -7.26 -54.85 -90.32
CA MET A 1 -6.80 -55.79 -89.28
C MET A 1 -7.07 -55.14 -87.93
N SER A 2 -8.05 -55.62 -87.18
CA SER A 2 -8.41 -55.06 -85.87
C SER A 2 -7.71 -55.85 -84.77
N THR A 3 -6.78 -55.22 -84.06
CA THR A 3 -6.14 -55.78 -82.87
C THR A 3 -7.13 -55.71 -81.70
N LEU A 4 -7.65 -56.87 -81.28
CA LEU A 4 -8.42 -57.01 -80.04
C LEU A 4 -7.50 -56.75 -78.85
N LEU A 5 -7.73 -55.64 -78.16
CA LEU A 5 -7.08 -55.31 -76.90
C LEU A 5 -7.67 -56.19 -75.79
N ALA A 6 -7.14 -57.40 -75.59
CA ALA A 6 -7.56 -58.27 -74.49
C ALA A 6 -7.02 -57.70 -73.16
N LYS A 7 -7.93 -57.21 -72.30
CA LYS A 7 -7.60 -56.87 -70.91
C LYS A 7 -7.15 -58.15 -70.20
N PRO A 8 -5.93 -58.24 -69.64
CA PRO A 8 -5.54 -59.39 -68.84
C PRO A 8 -6.41 -59.37 -67.58
N SER A 9 -7.40 -60.25 -67.52
CA SER A 9 -8.24 -60.43 -66.33
C SER A 9 -7.87 -61.75 -65.69
N LEU A 10 -7.14 -61.68 -64.57
CA LEU A 10 -7.02 -62.82 -63.67
C LEU A 10 -8.45 -63.18 -63.20
N ARG A 11 -8.90 -64.41 -63.46
CA ARG A 11 -10.17 -64.91 -62.94
C ARG A 11 -9.89 -65.63 -61.62
N HIS A 12 -10.36 -65.04 -60.54
CA HIS A 12 -10.28 -65.64 -59.21
C HIS A 12 -11.35 -66.72 -59.01
N SER A 13 -11.06 -67.73 -58.20
CA SER A 13 -12.05 -68.73 -57.79
C SER A 13 -13.05 -68.13 -56.80
N VAL A 14 -14.24 -68.74 -56.68
CA VAL A 14 -15.26 -68.31 -55.71
C VAL A 14 -14.73 -68.38 -54.27
N SER A 15 -13.86 -69.35 -53.97
CA SER A 15 -13.22 -69.46 -52.65
C SER A 15 -12.28 -68.28 -52.38
N GLU A 16 -11.43 -67.90 -53.34
CA GLU A 16 -10.53 -66.74 -53.22
C GLU A 16 -11.32 -65.44 -53.06
N TRP A 17 -12.43 -65.28 -53.80
CA TRP A 17 -13.33 -64.14 -53.66
C TRP A 17 -13.95 -64.08 -52.27
N ASN A 18 -14.46 -65.20 -51.74
CA ASN A 18 -15.02 -65.27 -50.39
C ASN A 18 -13.99 -64.92 -49.31
N SER A 19 -12.77 -65.47 -49.39
CA SER A 19 -11.68 -65.16 -48.45
C SER A 19 -11.29 -63.69 -48.51
N ASN A 20 -11.18 -63.11 -49.71
CA ASN A 20 -10.90 -61.68 -49.87
C ASN A 20 -12.03 -60.81 -49.28
N ASN A 21 -13.30 -61.17 -49.51
CA ASN A 21 -14.42 -60.41 -48.98
C ASN A 21 -14.51 -60.49 -47.44
N GLN A 22 -14.21 -61.65 -46.85
CA GLN A 22 -14.08 -61.81 -45.41
C GLN A 22 -12.94 -60.97 -44.83
N GLN A 23 -11.78 -60.95 -45.49
CA GLN A 23 -10.65 -60.12 -45.09
C GLN A 23 -11.00 -58.63 -45.17
N LEU A 24 -11.63 -58.18 -46.27
CA LEU A 24 -12.08 -56.80 -46.42
C LEU A 24 -13.10 -56.41 -45.34
N SER A 25 -14.05 -57.29 -45.01
CA SER A 25 -15.02 -57.05 -43.93
C SER A 25 -14.33 -56.92 -42.57
N ALA A 26 -13.39 -57.83 -42.25
CA ALA A 26 -12.64 -57.81 -41.01
C ALA A 26 -11.78 -56.54 -40.88
N THR A 27 -11.11 -56.13 -41.97
CA THR A 27 -10.37 -54.86 -42.01
C THR A 27 -11.31 -53.67 -41.80
N ALA A 28 -12.45 -53.62 -42.48
CA ALA A 28 -13.42 -52.54 -42.31
C ALA A 28 -14.03 -52.49 -40.90
N GLU A 29 -14.23 -53.62 -40.23
CA GLU A 29 -14.62 -53.69 -38.82
C GLU A 29 -13.54 -53.15 -37.90
N HIS A 30 -12.30 -53.54 -38.12
CA HIS A 30 -11.15 -53.06 -37.34
C HIS A 30 -10.98 -51.54 -37.48
N GLU A 31 -11.00 -51.01 -38.70
CA GLU A 31 -10.90 -49.56 -38.95
C GLU A 31 -12.05 -48.77 -38.33
N ARG A 32 -13.29 -49.30 -38.38
CA ARG A 32 -14.44 -48.70 -37.70
C ARG A 32 -14.26 -48.69 -36.19
N TYR A 33 -13.75 -49.77 -35.61
CA TYR A 33 -13.45 -49.85 -34.19
C TYR A 33 -12.39 -48.82 -33.78
N VAL A 34 -11.25 -48.78 -34.48
CA VAL A 34 -10.16 -47.81 -34.22
C VAL A 34 -10.67 -46.37 -34.34
N SER A 35 -11.43 -46.07 -35.40
CA SER A 35 -12.05 -44.75 -35.59
C SER A 35 -12.99 -44.37 -34.44
N ASN A 36 -13.81 -45.32 -33.96
CA ASN A 36 -14.69 -45.09 -32.83
C ASN A 36 -13.91 -44.80 -31.54
N VAL A 37 -12.86 -45.57 -31.25
CA VAL A 37 -11.98 -45.37 -30.10
C VAL A 37 -11.35 -43.98 -30.14
N ILE A 38 -10.71 -43.59 -31.25
CA ILE A 38 -10.06 -42.27 -31.39
C ILE A 38 -11.08 -41.13 -31.20
N ARG A 39 -12.30 -41.28 -31.75
CA ARG A 39 -13.37 -40.28 -31.57
C ARG A 39 -13.83 -40.20 -30.13
N GLN A 40 -13.93 -41.33 -29.43
CA GLN A 40 -14.30 -41.37 -28.02
C GLN A 40 -13.21 -40.73 -27.16
N GLU A 41 -11.95 -41.08 -27.38
CA GLU A 41 -10.79 -40.47 -26.71
C GLU A 41 -10.74 -38.95 -26.94
N GLY A 42 -10.92 -38.51 -28.19
CA GLY A 42 -10.97 -37.08 -28.52
C GLY A 42 -12.11 -36.33 -27.82
N ARG A 43 -13.29 -36.97 -27.66
CA ARG A 43 -14.40 -36.40 -26.88
C ARG A 43 -14.08 -36.34 -25.39
N SER A 44 -13.52 -37.41 -24.83
CA SER A 44 -13.10 -37.44 -23.42
C SER A 44 -12.07 -36.36 -23.12
N LEU A 45 -11.03 -36.24 -23.95
CA LEU A 45 -9.99 -35.22 -23.80
C LEU A 45 -10.56 -33.80 -23.89
N ARG A 46 -11.47 -33.55 -24.83
CA ARG A 46 -12.15 -32.24 -24.94
C ARG A 46 -12.95 -31.92 -23.68
N ASN A 47 -13.70 -32.88 -23.17
CA ASN A 47 -14.50 -32.69 -21.96
C ASN A 47 -13.61 -32.45 -20.74
N GLU A 48 -12.57 -33.26 -20.55
CA GLU A 48 -11.60 -33.11 -19.47
C GLU A 48 -10.92 -31.74 -19.52
N THR A 49 -10.42 -31.34 -20.70
CA THR A 49 -9.77 -30.04 -20.90
C THR A 49 -10.75 -28.91 -20.61
N ASN A 50 -11.99 -28.99 -21.08
CA ASN A 50 -13.00 -27.96 -20.84
C ASN A 50 -13.33 -27.83 -19.35
N CYS A 51 -13.56 -28.95 -18.66
CA CYS A 51 -13.79 -28.96 -17.21
C CYS A 51 -12.61 -28.35 -16.46
N LYS A 52 -11.38 -28.75 -16.81
CA LYS A 52 -10.17 -28.22 -16.20
C LYS A 52 -10.04 -26.71 -16.42
N THR A 53 -10.23 -26.23 -17.64
CA THR A 53 -10.19 -24.79 -17.96
C THR A 53 -11.24 -24.01 -17.18
N THR A 54 -12.48 -24.51 -17.08
CA THR A 54 -13.53 -23.84 -16.28
C THR A 54 -13.17 -23.83 -14.79
N CYS A 55 -12.67 -24.93 -14.24
CA CYS A 55 -12.24 -24.98 -12.84
C CYS A 55 -11.10 -23.99 -12.57
N ASP A 56 -10.07 -23.99 -13.41
CA ASP A 56 -8.91 -23.11 -13.28
C ASP A 56 -9.33 -21.62 -13.40
N ASP A 57 -10.23 -21.29 -14.32
CA ASP A 57 -10.80 -19.94 -14.49
C ASP A 57 -11.57 -19.48 -13.23
N THR A 58 -12.41 -20.36 -12.67
CA THR A 58 -13.15 -20.05 -11.44
C THR A 58 -12.24 -19.91 -10.22
N ASP A 59 -11.22 -20.77 -10.06
CA ASP A 59 -10.28 -20.66 -8.94
C ASP A 59 -9.42 -19.41 -9.04
N THR A 60 -8.90 -19.10 -10.23
CA THR A 60 -8.09 -17.89 -10.46
C THR A 60 -8.92 -16.61 -10.25
N SER A 61 -10.15 -16.56 -10.75
CA SER A 61 -11.07 -15.43 -10.52
C SER A 61 -11.40 -15.24 -9.04
N ARG A 62 -11.62 -16.33 -8.30
CA ARG A 62 -11.84 -16.30 -6.85
C ARG A 62 -10.62 -15.77 -6.11
N ARG A 63 -9.43 -16.30 -6.40
CA ARG A 63 -8.17 -15.86 -5.76
C ARG A 63 -7.85 -14.39 -6.05
N LEU A 64 -8.13 -13.91 -7.26
CA LEU A 64 -7.96 -12.52 -7.62
C LEU A 64 -8.97 -11.61 -6.90
N SER A 65 -10.22 -12.07 -6.75
CA SER A 65 -11.24 -11.37 -5.96
C SER A 65 -10.86 -11.28 -4.48
N ASP A 66 -10.37 -12.37 -3.88
CA ASP A 66 -9.87 -12.41 -2.50
C ASP A 66 -8.69 -11.44 -2.33
N ARG A 67 -7.78 -11.38 -3.31
CA ARG A 67 -6.67 -10.42 -3.30
C ARG A 67 -7.17 -8.97 -3.39
N ALA A 68 -8.06 -8.66 -4.32
CA ALA A 68 -8.63 -7.32 -4.46
C ALA A 68 -9.31 -6.87 -3.16
N TRP A 69 -10.06 -7.76 -2.51
CA TRP A 69 -10.67 -7.47 -1.21
C TRP A 69 -9.64 -7.17 -0.12
N ASN A 70 -8.57 -7.98 -0.02
CA ASN A 70 -7.50 -7.75 0.94
C ASN A 70 -6.78 -6.43 0.69
N VAL A 71 -6.50 -6.09 -0.57
CA VAL A 71 -5.87 -4.83 -0.95
C VAL A 71 -6.76 -3.64 -0.57
N ALA A 72 -8.06 -3.72 -0.86
CA ALA A 72 -9.02 -2.68 -0.52
C ALA A 72 -9.09 -2.45 1.00
N ARG A 73 -9.09 -3.52 1.79
CA ARG A 73 -9.07 -3.40 3.26
C ARG A 73 -7.79 -2.72 3.77
N TRP A 74 -6.64 -3.03 3.19
CA TRP A 74 -5.38 -2.36 3.55
C TRP A 74 -5.36 -0.90 3.14
N LYS A 75 -5.91 -0.58 1.96
CA LYS A 75 -6.11 0.80 1.53
C LYS A 75 -6.93 1.59 2.56
N GLU A 76 -8.08 1.07 2.98
CA GLU A 76 -8.93 1.71 4.00
C GLU A 76 -8.21 1.89 5.34
N THR A 77 -7.41 0.90 5.75
CA THR A 77 -6.58 0.98 6.96
C THR A 77 -5.55 2.10 6.86
N LEU A 78 -4.89 2.23 5.71
CA LEU A 78 -3.90 3.30 5.46
C LEU A 78 -4.58 4.68 5.39
N GLU A 79 -5.72 4.80 4.72
CA GLU A 79 -6.51 6.04 4.67
C GLU A 79 -6.96 6.49 6.06
N THR A 80 -7.45 5.56 6.88
CA THR A 80 -7.81 5.83 8.27
C THR A 80 -6.60 6.27 9.09
N CYS A 81 -5.44 5.65 8.87
CA CYS A 81 -4.20 6.04 9.56
C CYS A 81 -3.74 7.43 9.12
N ALA A 82 -3.81 7.75 7.82
CA ALA A 82 -3.44 9.06 7.29
C ALA A 82 -4.33 10.17 7.86
N GLN A 83 -5.65 9.93 7.93
CA GLN A 83 -6.57 10.88 8.55
C GLN A 83 -6.22 11.16 10.02
N LYS A 84 -5.87 10.13 10.79
CA LYS A 84 -5.43 10.31 12.19
C LYS A 84 -4.13 11.10 12.30
N VAL A 85 -3.20 10.91 11.36
CA VAL A 85 -1.96 11.71 11.31
C VAL A 85 -2.28 13.17 10.99
N ASP A 86 -3.18 13.45 10.06
CA ASP A 86 -3.63 14.81 9.75
C ASP A 86 -4.27 15.46 10.99
N GLU A 87 -5.17 14.76 11.70
CA GLU A 87 -5.79 15.22 12.95
C GLU A 87 -4.73 15.51 14.05
N GLU A 88 -3.70 14.67 14.17
CA GLU A 88 -2.62 14.88 15.14
C GLU A 88 -1.70 16.04 14.75
N MET A 89 -1.43 16.23 13.45
CA MET A 89 -0.68 17.38 12.95
C MET A 89 -1.40 18.69 13.25
N ASP A 90 -2.71 18.74 13.05
CA ASP A 90 -3.53 19.91 13.40
C ASP A 90 -3.49 20.18 14.91
N ALA A 91 -3.63 19.14 15.73
CA ALA A 91 -3.57 19.26 17.19
C ALA A 91 -2.20 19.75 17.69
N LEU A 92 -1.10 19.26 17.11
CA LEU A 92 0.25 19.69 17.47
C LEU A 92 0.53 21.12 17.00
N THR A 93 0.06 21.48 15.82
CA THR A 93 0.15 22.85 15.30
C THR A 93 -0.55 23.83 16.23
N LEU A 94 -1.77 23.52 16.66
CA LEU A 94 -2.51 24.34 17.63
C LEU A 94 -1.77 24.46 18.97
N CYS A 95 -1.21 23.36 19.48
CA CYS A 95 -0.45 23.39 20.73
C CYS A 95 0.81 24.27 20.63
N LYS A 96 1.51 24.20 19.49
CA LYS A 96 2.65 25.07 19.18
C LYS A 96 2.24 26.53 19.15
N GLU A 97 1.17 26.88 18.44
CA GLU A 97 0.65 28.26 18.37
C GLU A 97 0.27 28.81 19.75
N GLN A 98 -0.37 28.00 20.59
CA GLN A 98 -0.66 28.38 21.99
C GLN A 98 0.60 28.64 22.81
N THR A 99 1.67 27.87 22.54
CA THR A 99 2.96 28.03 23.22
C THR A 99 3.70 29.27 22.73
N GLU A 100 3.59 29.61 21.44
CA GLU A 100 4.10 30.85 20.87
C GLU A 100 3.38 32.08 21.44
N GLN A 101 2.07 31.99 21.63
CA GLN A 101 1.28 33.03 22.30
C GLN A 101 1.70 33.20 23.76
N ALA A 102 1.91 32.10 24.49
CA ALA A 102 2.41 32.14 25.86
C ALA A 102 3.81 32.78 25.93
N LEU A 103 4.70 32.42 25.01
CA LEU A 103 6.02 33.03 24.88
C LEU A 103 5.91 34.54 24.63
N ALA A 104 5.06 34.97 23.69
CA ALA A 104 4.83 36.38 23.41
C ALA A 104 4.26 37.14 24.62
N ALA A 105 3.40 36.52 25.42
CA ALA A 105 2.85 37.14 26.63
C ALA A 105 3.92 37.44 27.70
N THR A 106 5.04 36.73 27.70
CA THR A 106 6.15 36.97 28.64
C THR A 106 7.01 38.20 28.30
N SER A 107 6.88 38.79 27.10
CA SER A 107 7.70 39.96 26.71
C SER A 107 7.37 41.18 27.56
N VAL A 108 6.08 41.44 27.81
CA VAL A 108 5.61 42.58 28.60
C VAL A 108 6.14 42.57 30.04
N PRO A 109 5.99 41.49 30.84
CA PRO A 109 6.55 41.47 32.19
C PRO A 109 8.08 41.55 32.22
N LEU A 110 8.78 41.04 31.19
CA LEU A 110 10.23 41.18 31.06
C LEU A 110 10.64 42.64 30.83
N GLU A 111 9.94 43.35 29.93
CA GLU A 111 10.18 44.77 29.64
C GLU A 111 9.93 45.62 30.88
N VAL A 112 8.82 45.40 31.58
CA VAL A 112 8.47 46.14 32.81
C VAL A 112 9.52 45.90 33.91
N SER A 113 9.93 44.65 34.13
CA SER A 113 10.94 44.30 35.14
C SER A 113 12.30 44.92 34.79
N SER A 114 12.66 44.92 33.51
CA SER A 114 13.90 45.53 33.01
C SER A 114 13.88 47.05 33.13
N GLU A 115 12.77 47.70 32.77
CA GLU A 115 12.58 49.14 32.93
C GLU A 115 12.67 49.54 34.42
N CYS A 116 12.02 48.78 35.31
CA CYS A 116 12.15 48.97 36.76
C CYS A 116 13.60 48.94 37.24
N LEU A 117 14.42 47.98 36.75
CA LEU A 117 15.84 47.91 37.07
C LEU A 117 16.60 49.13 36.53
N THR A 118 16.40 49.51 35.27
CA THR A 118 17.08 50.68 34.68
C THR A 118 16.75 51.98 35.41
N LEU A 119 15.50 52.18 35.82
CA LEU A 119 15.08 53.33 36.62
C LEU A 119 15.74 53.34 38.00
N ARG A 120 15.92 52.17 38.62
CA ARG A 120 16.62 52.04 39.91
C ARG A 120 18.12 52.30 39.77
N ASP A 121 18.75 51.81 38.71
CA ASP A 121 20.16 52.04 38.40
C ASP A 121 20.47 53.51 38.06
N SER A 122 19.44 54.29 37.65
CA SER A 122 19.58 55.72 37.39
C SER A 122 19.65 56.60 38.66
N ARG A 123 19.36 56.04 39.84
CA ARG A 123 19.42 56.76 41.13
C ARG A 123 20.85 57.13 41.48
N ARG A 124 21.05 58.22 42.25
CA ARG A 124 22.38 58.77 42.57
C ARG A 124 22.63 58.85 44.07
N GLY A 125 23.90 58.74 44.46
CA GLY A 125 24.33 58.91 45.85
C GLY A 125 23.78 57.82 46.77
N PHE A 126 23.29 58.20 47.95
CA PHE A 126 22.78 57.26 48.95
C PHE A 126 21.46 56.56 48.57
N GLU A 127 20.76 57.02 47.53
CA GLU A 127 19.55 56.37 47.02
C GLU A 127 19.83 55.17 46.10
N LEU A 128 21.08 55.01 45.65
CA LEU A 128 21.55 53.82 44.93
C LEU A 128 21.88 52.72 45.94
N ALA A 129 20.83 52.07 46.44
CA ALA A 129 20.94 51.02 47.46
C ALA A 129 20.58 49.64 46.89
N HIS A 130 21.35 48.62 47.27
CA HIS A 130 21.02 47.21 47.06
C HIS A 130 19.99 46.77 48.12
N ASP A 131 18.72 47.03 47.85
CA ASP A 131 17.61 46.64 48.71
C ASP A 131 17.07 45.24 48.32
N PRO A 132 16.19 44.64 49.14
CA PRO A 132 15.56 43.36 48.80
C PRO A 132 14.73 43.40 47.51
N VAL A 133 14.22 44.57 47.09
CA VAL A 133 13.42 44.73 45.88
C VAL A 133 14.30 44.58 44.64
N ASP A 134 15.51 45.15 44.66
CA ASP A 134 16.51 44.99 43.61
C ASP A 134 16.87 43.52 43.36
N VAL A 135 17.07 42.77 44.44
CA VAL A 135 17.38 41.34 44.40
C VAL A 135 16.21 40.54 43.83
N GLN A 136 14.97 40.87 44.19
CA GLN A 136 13.80 40.17 43.67
C GLN A 136 13.52 40.49 42.20
N LEU A 137 13.69 41.75 41.78
CA LEU A 137 13.55 42.15 40.36
C LEU A 137 14.55 41.41 39.46
N LYS A 138 15.82 41.29 39.89
CA LYS A 138 16.82 40.50 39.16
C LYS A 138 16.42 39.03 39.06
N LYS A 139 15.93 38.43 40.15
CA LYS A 139 15.42 37.05 40.15
C LYS A 139 14.21 36.87 39.25
N GLU A 140 13.32 37.85 39.17
CA GLU A 140 12.15 37.85 38.30
C GLU A 140 12.55 37.89 36.83
N VAL A 141 13.47 38.79 36.44
CA VAL A 141 14.04 38.83 35.08
C VAL A 141 14.68 37.49 34.72
N GLU A 142 15.55 36.95 35.58
CA GLU A 142 16.18 35.65 35.34
C GLU A 142 15.15 34.51 35.23
N LEU A 143 14.04 34.57 35.99
CA LEU A 143 12.99 33.57 35.92
C LEU A 143 12.23 33.66 34.60
N ILE A 144 11.84 34.86 34.17
CA ILE A 144 11.13 35.09 32.91
C ILE A 144 12.00 34.65 31.73
N GLU A 145 13.30 34.98 31.73
CA GLU A 145 14.24 34.53 30.69
C GLU A 145 14.35 33.00 30.65
N ARG A 146 14.43 32.32 31.81
CA ARG A 146 14.42 30.85 31.86
C ARG A 146 13.14 30.26 31.29
N VAL A 147 11.99 30.85 31.62
CA VAL A 147 10.69 30.44 31.09
C VAL A 147 10.65 30.61 29.57
N GLN A 148 11.10 31.75 29.05
CA GLN A 148 11.18 32.00 27.61
C GLN A 148 12.03 30.95 26.89
N GLN A 149 13.19 30.60 27.45
CA GLN A 149 14.05 29.55 26.91
C GLN A 149 13.35 28.19 26.86
N VAL A 150 12.62 27.80 27.91
CA VAL A 150 11.89 26.54 27.96
C VAL A 150 10.75 26.50 26.93
N LEU A 151 9.97 27.59 26.83
CA LEU A 151 8.89 27.70 25.83
C LEU A 151 9.44 27.65 24.41
N GLN A 152 10.54 28.35 24.14
CA GLN A 152 11.22 28.33 22.84
C GLN A 152 11.70 26.92 22.46
N GLN A 153 12.32 26.19 23.40
CA GLN A 153 12.74 24.80 23.17
C GLN A 153 11.55 23.88 22.85
N HIS A 154 10.40 24.07 23.51
CA HIS A 154 9.19 23.32 23.19
C HIS A 154 8.65 23.62 21.79
N ILE A 155 8.68 24.89 21.36
CA ILE A 155 8.25 25.30 20.02
C ILE A 155 9.14 24.66 18.95
N GLU A 156 10.46 24.67 19.16
CA GLU A 156 11.44 24.05 18.25
C GLU A 156 11.22 22.53 18.13
N LYS A 157 11.09 21.83 19.27
CA LYS A 157 10.78 20.38 19.28
C LYS A 157 9.45 20.06 18.61
N ALA A 158 8.42 20.88 18.84
CA ALA A 158 7.12 20.72 18.20
C ALA A 158 7.21 20.86 16.67
N PHE A 159 7.98 21.84 16.20
CA PHE A 159 8.22 22.04 14.77
C PHE A 159 8.99 20.87 14.13
N GLU A 160 10.05 20.38 14.78
CA GLU A 160 10.78 19.20 14.31
C GLU A 160 9.88 17.96 14.22
N HIS A 161 9.02 17.75 15.22
CA HIS A 161 8.09 16.62 15.21
C HIS A 161 6.98 16.75 14.16
N LEU A 162 6.53 17.96 13.84
CA LEU A 162 5.60 18.19 12.72
C LEU A 162 6.21 17.73 11.40
N CYS A 163 7.51 17.97 11.17
CA CYS A 163 8.22 17.46 9.99
C CYS A 163 8.22 15.93 9.95
N VAL A 164 8.40 15.26 11.09
CA VAL A 164 8.36 13.79 11.20
C VAL A 164 6.95 13.26 10.86
N LEU A 165 5.90 13.88 11.39
CA LEU A 165 4.51 13.51 11.07
C LEU A 165 4.22 13.72 9.58
N GLN A 166 4.68 14.82 8.99
CA GLN A 166 4.52 15.12 7.58
C GLN A 166 5.20 14.09 6.67
N GLU A 167 6.39 13.62 7.05
CA GLU A 167 7.09 12.55 6.33
C GLU A 167 6.30 11.23 6.40
N ASN A 168 5.84 10.82 7.59
CA ASN A 168 5.00 9.63 7.73
C ASN A 168 3.71 9.73 6.91
N ARG A 169 3.07 10.91 6.88
CA ARG A 169 1.90 11.19 6.05
C ARG A 169 2.22 11.04 4.55
N HIS A 170 3.39 11.49 4.10
CA HIS A 170 3.82 11.30 2.72
C HIS A 170 4.01 9.81 2.38
N GLN A 171 4.66 9.05 3.26
CA GLN A 171 4.85 7.61 3.07
C GLN A 171 3.51 6.86 3.00
N LEU A 172 2.56 7.18 3.89
CA LEU A 172 1.20 6.62 3.85
C LEU A 172 0.49 6.95 2.53
N THR A 173 0.61 8.19 2.05
CA THR A 173 0.01 8.62 0.76
C THR A 173 0.58 7.84 -0.41
N GLY A 174 1.90 7.65 -0.45
CA GLY A 174 2.56 6.84 -1.48
C GLY A 174 2.09 5.40 -1.47
N ASP A 175 1.93 4.80 -0.29
CA ASP A 175 1.41 3.44 -0.17
C ASP A 175 -0.05 3.33 -0.61
N ILE A 176 -0.91 4.29 -0.23
CA ILE A 176 -2.31 4.36 -0.69
C ILE A 176 -2.39 4.41 -2.22
N GLN A 177 -1.56 5.24 -2.87
CA GLN A 177 -1.53 5.32 -4.33
C GLN A 177 -1.14 3.97 -4.94
N ASN A 178 -0.11 3.31 -4.40
CA ASN A 178 0.29 1.98 -4.84
C ASN A 178 -0.84 0.95 -4.64
N LYS A 179 -1.63 1.03 -3.56
CA LYS A 179 -2.82 0.18 -3.35
C LYS A 179 -3.90 0.46 -4.38
N MET A 180 -4.14 1.72 -4.72
CA MET A 180 -5.12 2.12 -5.73
C MET A 180 -4.75 1.61 -7.13
N ASP A 181 -3.49 1.78 -7.53
CA ASP A 181 -3.01 1.31 -8.84
C ASP A 181 -3.10 -0.22 -8.94
N ALA A 182 -2.73 -0.93 -7.86
CA ALA A 182 -2.86 -2.38 -7.80
C ALA A 182 -4.33 -2.84 -7.90
N LEU A 183 -5.26 -2.14 -7.24
CA LEU A 183 -6.69 -2.42 -7.32
C LEU A 183 -7.24 -2.18 -8.72
N ASP A 184 -6.85 -1.10 -9.38
CA ASP A 184 -7.31 -0.78 -10.73
C ASP A 184 -6.90 -1.87 -11.73
N ILE A 185 -5.65 -2.35 -11.61
CA ILE A 185 -5.14 -3.48 -12.39
C ILE A 185 -5.92 -4.77 -12.07
N ASP A 186 -6.08 -5.11 -10.79
CA ASP A 186 -6.74 -6.35 -10.37
C ASP A 186 -8.23 -6.35 -10.81
N MET A 187 -8.94 -5.21 -10.68
CA MET A 187 -10.32 -5.04 -11.13
C MET A 187 -10.45 -5.10 -12.65
N SER A 188 -9.52 -4.49 -13.37
CA SER A 188 -9.43 -4.61 -14.83
C SER A 188 -9.26 -6.07 -15.24
N CYS A 189 -8.38 -6.81 -14.56
CA CYS A 189 -8.16 -8.24 -14.81
C CYS A 189 -9.39 -9.10 -14.50
N LEU A 190 -10.13 -8.81 -13.42
CA LEU A 190 -11.39 -9.48 -13.09
C LEU A 190 -12.49 -9.26 -14.14
N SER A 191 -12.46 -8.12 -14.85
CA SER A 191 -13.41 -7.83 -15.91
C SER A 191 -13.15 -8.59 -17.21
N LEU A 192 -11.94 -9.15 -17.37
CA LEU A 192 -11.54 -9.87 -18.57
C LEU A 192 -12.22 -11.24 -18.63
N THR A 193 -12.84 -11.51 -19.77
CA THR A 193 -13.35 -12.84 -20.14
C THR A 193 -12.61 -13.38 -21.36
N ILE A 194 -12.75 -14.67 -21.68
CA ILE A 194 -12.16 -15.31 -22.88
C ILE A 194 -12.57 -14.61 -24.20
N LYS A 195 -13.66 -13.84 -24.19
CA LYS A 195 -14.16 -13.09 -25.36
C LYS A 195 -13.58 -11.68 -25.47
N SER A 196 -12.74 -11.26 -24.53
CA SER A 196 -12.18 -9.91 -24.51
C SER A 196 -11.24 -9.68 -25.70
N PRO A 197 -11.20 -8.47 -26.26
CA PRO A 197 -10.24 -8.14 -27.30
C PRO A 197 -8.80 -8.23 -26.77
N GLN A 198 -7.83 -8.39 -27.68
CA GLN A 198 -6.38 -8.38 -27.37
C GLN A 198 -5.85 -9.54 -26.49
N ILE A 199 -6.62 -10.61 -26.33
CA ILE A 199 -6.10 -11.85 -25.73
C ILE A 199 -5.13 -12.50 -26.72
N SER A 200 -3.86 -12.56 -26.33
CA SER A 200 -2.79 -13.18 -27.13
C SER A 200 -1.98 -14.11 -26.25
N LEU A 201 -1.51 -15.22 -26.80
CA LEU A 201 -0.63 -16.15 -26.08
C LEU A 201 0.74 -15.48 -25.88
N LYS A 202 1.10 -15.22 -24.61
CA LYS A 202 2.39 -14.60 -24.26
C LYS A 202 3.43 -15.68 -23.96
N THR A 203 4.67 -15.45 -24.40
CA THR A 203 5.80 -16.30 -24.04
C THR A 203 6.17 -16.06 -22.57
N ASN A 204 6.23 -17.13 -21.76
CA ASN A 204 6.55 -17.09 -20.34
C ASN A 204 5.63 -16.18 -19.48
N PRO A 205 4.31 -16.46 -19.40
CA PRO A 205 3.36 -15.62 -18.69
C PRO A 205 3.57 -15.60 -17.16
N ILE A 206 4.35 -16.53 -16.61
CA ILE A 206 4.63 -16.66 -15.16
C ILE A 206 5.97 -15.96 -14.79
N ARG A 207 6.57 -15.21 -15.72
CA ARG A 207 7.83 -14.51 -15.45
C ARG A 207 7.63 -13.40 -14.42
N ILE A 208 8.39 -13.44 -13.34
CA ILE A 208 8.49 -12.36 -12.34
C ILE A 208 9.74 -11.52 -12.68
N PRO A 209 9.60 -10.22 -13.00
CA PRO A 209 10.74 -9.34 -13.23
C PRO A 209 11.64 -9.22 -11.97
N PRO A 210 12.97 -9.08 -12.13
CA PRO A 210 13.85 -8.78 -11.00
C PRO A 210 13.46 -7.44 -10.37
N GLY A 211 13.48 -7.37 -9.03
CA GLY A 211 13.02 -6.20 -8.28
C GLY A 211 11.52 -6.17 -7.99
N SER A 212 10.76 -7.22 -8.34
CA SER A 212 9.35 -7.35 -7.95
C SER A 212 9.22 -7.68 -6.47
N SER A 213 8.29 -7.04 -5.77
CA SER A 213 7.96 -7.36 -4.38
C SER A 213 7.03 -8.57 -4.30
N THR A 214 7.24 -9.40 -3.28
CA THR A 214 6.30 -10.47 -2.94
C THR A 214 5.06 -9.91 -2.23
N PRO A 215 3.92 -10.61 -2.26
CA PRO A 215 2.73 -10.19 -1.52
C PRO A 215 2.98 -10.04 0.00
N GLN A 216 3.89 -10.85 0.56
CA GLN A 216 4.25 -10.80 1.96
C GLN A 216 5.07 -9.54 2.29
N GLU A 217 6.08 -9.21 1.49
CA GLU A 217 6.87 -7.99 1.66
C GLU A 217 6.00 -6.74 1.51
N TRP A 218 5.05 -6.76 0.57
CA TRP A 218 4.13 -5.65 0.35
C TRP A 218 3.17 -5.44 1.51
N LEU A 219 2.70 -6.52 2.13
CA LEU A 219 1.93 -6.48 3.36
C LEU A 219 2.75 -5.92 4.53
N GLN A 220 3.98 -6.40 4.69
CA GLN A 220 4.90 -5.94 5.73
C GLN A 220 5.22 -4.45 5.59
N PHE A 221 5.37 -3.96 4.35
CA PHE A 221 5.59 -2.54 4.08
C PHE A 221 4.42 -1.67 4.58
N SER A 222 3.18 -2.06 4.29
CA SER A 222 2.01 -1.33 4.80
C SER A 222 1.87 -1.42 6.32
N GLN A 223 2.15 -2.57 6.91
CA GLN A 223 2.17 -2.73 8.36
C GLN A 223 3.22 -1.84 9.03
N TYR A 224 4.41 -1.77 8.44
CA TYR A 224 5.50 -0.92 8.90
C TYR A 224 5.12 0.56 8.84
N ASN A 225 4.58 1.04 7.71
CA ASN A 225 4.16 2.43 7.57
C ASN A 225 3.10 2.83 8.60
N VAL A 226 2.12 1.95 8.85
CA VAL A 226 1.10 2.17 9.89
C VAL A 226 1.73 2.20 11.28
N ALA A 227 2.65 1.29 11.59
CA ALA A 227 3.31 1.25 12.89
C ALA A 227 4.15 2.51 13.14
N CYS A 228 4.97 2.94 12.16
CA CYS A 228 5.77 4.15 12.27
C CYS A 228 4.90 5.41 12.46
N ALA A 229 3.80 5.51 11.72
CA ALA A 229 2.84 6.60 11.89
C ALA A 229 2.21 6.59 13.30
N GLN A 230 1.84 5.42 13.81
CA GLN A 230 1.28 5.28 15.17
C GLN A 230 2.28 5.66 16.25
N GLU A 231 3.54 5.24 16.13
CA GLU A 231 4.61 5.63 17.05
C GLU A 231 4.84 7.14 17.02
N ALA A 232 4.91 7.75 15.83
CA ALA A 232 5.08 9.20 15.70
C ALA A 232 3.91 9.98 16.34
N MET A 233 2.67 9.50 16.16
CA MET A 233 1.50 10.10 16.81
C MET A 233 1.55 9.98 18.34
N GLN A 234 2.00 8.86 18.89
CA GLN A 234 2.14 8.69 20.35
C GLN A 234 3.16 9.66 20.95
N VAL A 235 4.30 9.86 20.27
CA VAL A 235 5.30 10.83 20.71
C VAL A 235 4.74 12.26 20.65
N SER A 236 3.99 12.59 19.59
CA SER A 236 3.30 13.88 19.47
C SER A 236 2.31 14.12 20.61
N GLN A 237 1.53 13.11 20.99
CA GLN A 237 0.58 13.18 22.12
C GLN A 237 1.29 13.50 23.43
N GLN A 238 2.37 12.78 23.75
CA GLN A 238 3.17 13.02 24.96
C GLN A 238 3.77 14.44 24.96
N MET A 239 4.31 14.87 23.82
CA MET A 239 4.87 16.21 23.69
C MET A 239 3.81 17.30 23.90
N ARG A 240 2.58 17.11 23.39
CA ARG A 240 1.48 18.05 23.64
C ARG A 240 1.08 18.10 25.11
N GLU A 241 1.04 16.96 25.79
CA GLU A 241 0.79 16.89 27.24
C GLU A 241 1.85 17.68 28.00
N ASP A 242 3.14 17.44 27.73
CA ASP A 242 4.25 18.16 28.35
C ASP A 242 4.18 19.67 28.09
N MET A 243 3.93 20.08 26.84
CA MET A 243 3.77 21.50 26.49
C MET A 243 2.60 22.15 27.23
N SER A 244 1.49 21.43 27.39
CA SER A 244 0.33 21.92 28.13
C SER A 244 0.62 22.10 29.62
N LEU A 245 1.40 21.19 30.21
CA LEU A 245 1.82 21.28 31.61
C LEU A 245 2.79 22.44 31.84
N THR A 246 3.79 22.59 30.96
CA THR A 246 4.74 23.71 31.01
C THR A 246 4.00 25.04 30.94
N ARG A 247 3.05 25.18 30.00
CA ARG A 247 2.23 26.40 29.88
C ARG A 247 1.36 26.69 31.10
N ALA A 248 0.92 25.67 31.83
CA ALA A 248 0.13 25.87 33.05
C ALA A 248 0.97 26.31 34.26
N GLN A 249 2.29 26.16 34.19
CA GLN A 249 3.24 26.55 35.24
C GLN A 249 3.83 27.94 35.03
N VAL A 250 3.66 28.51 33.84
CA VAL A 250 4.10 29.85 33.42
C VAL A 250 2.98 30.85 33.65
#